data_AF-A0A8S3XRU7-F1
#
_entry.id   AF-A0A8S3XRU7-F1
#
_cell.length_a   1.000
_cell.length_b   1.000
_cell.length_c   1.000
_cell.angle_alpha   90.00
_cell.angle_beta   90.00
_cell.angle_gamma   90.00
#
_symmetry.space_group_name_H-M   'P 1'
#
loop_
_entity.id
_entity.type
_entity.pdbx_description
1 polymer ?
#
loop_
_entity_poly.entity_id
_entity_poly.type
_entity_poly.pdbx_seq_one_letter_code
_entity_poly.pdbx_strand_id
1 'polypeptide(L)'
;MRPIKSFECENSNPLKLLNTLTTLIESVSQRILMPRPVNRNLLDPITDRNINPRPYLGYMFETAQHNLDSEILNVIRQRCFAFLLQLLKELQQRLPDNYKQLEPMALLSPDKAIKPIKSNTIT
;
A
#
# COMPACT_ATOMS: atom_id res chain seq x y z
N MET A 1 12.58 -11.04 0.35
CA MET A 1 12.02 -9.70 0.65
C MET A 1 13.09 -8.95 1.41
N ARG A 2 13.67 -7.87 0.87
CA ARG A 2 14.68 -7.12 1.62
C ARG A 2 13.99 -6.35 2.76
N PRO A 3 14.55 -6.33 3.96
CA PRO A 3 14.03 -5.49 5.04
C PRO A 3 14.03 -4.03 4.58
N ILE A 4 12.91 -3.36 4.83
CA ILE A 4 12.78 -1.93 4.55
C ILE A 4 13.43 -1.21 5.74
N LYS A 5 14.65 -0.72 5.53
CA LYS A 5 15.52 -0.12 6.57
C LYS A 5 14.84 0.98 7.40
N SER A 6 13.85 1.68 6.85
CA SER A 6 13.10 2.70 7.58
C SER A 6 12.27 2.15 8.74
N PHE A 7 11.84 0.88 8.71
CA PHE A 7 11.11 0.24 9.83
C PHE A 7 12.03 -0.33 10.92
N GLU A 8 13.34 -0.41 10.68
CA GLU A 8 14.32 -1.02 11.59
C GLU A 8 15.22 0.00 12.30
N CYS A 9 15.06 1.29 12.00
CA CYS A 9 15.95 2.35 12.48
C CYS A 9 15.33 3.13 13.63
N GLU A 10 16.02 3.18 14.78
CA GLU A 10 15.60 3.93 15.98
C GLU A 10 15.44 5.44 15.73
N ASN A 11 16.23 6.02 14.82
CA ASN A 11 16.19 7.45 14.45
C ASN A 11 15.68 7.66 13.02
N SER A 12 14.68 6.89 12.58
CA SER A 12 14.09 7.07 11.26
C SER A 12 13.32 8.41 11.18
N ASN A 13 13.41 9.09 10.03
CA ASN A 13 12.62 10.30 9.80
C ASN A 13 11.13 9.91 9.76
N PRO A 14 10.28 10.43 10.68
CA PRO A 14 8.91 9.98 10.86
C PRO A 14 8.04 10.24 9.63
N LEU A 15 8.32 11.30 8.86
CA LEU A 15 7.59 11.60 7.62
C LEU A 15 7.97 10.65 6.49
N LYS A 16 9.25 10.25 6.39
CA LYS A 16 9.68 9.22 5.43
C LYS A 16 9.10 7.86 5.79
N LEU A 17 9.04 7.54 7.08
CA LEU A 17 8.42 6.32 7.58
C LEU A 17 6.92 6.28 7.25
N LEU A 18 6.20 7.38 7.53
CA LEU A 18 4.79 7.52 7.18
C LEU A 18 4.56 7.33 5.68
N ASN A 19 5.34 8.00 4.83
CA ASN A 19 5.24 7.86 3.37
C ASN A 19 5.52 6.44 2.89
N THR A 20 6.47 5.75 3.52
CA THR A 20 6.78 4.34 3.22
C THR A 20 5.60 3.44 3.58
N LEU A 21 5.01 3.66 4.76
CA LEU A 21 3.87 2.90 5.25
C LEU A 21 2.63 3.12 4.39
N THR A 22 2.31 4.36 4.04
CA THR A 22 1.17 4.67 3.17
C THR A 22 1.34 4.04 1.79
N THR A 23 2.52 4.17 1.18
CA THR A 23 2.82 3.54 -0.12
C THR A 23 2.67 2.00 -0.06
N LEU A 24 3.09 1.38 1.03
CA LEU A 24 2.94 -0.07 1.22
C LEU A 24 1.46 -0.46 1.34
N ILE A 25 0.69 0.27 2.14
CA ILE A 25 -0.76 0.05 2.30
C ILE A 25 -1.46 0.19 0.96
N GLU A 26 -1.12 1.21 0.17
CA GLU A 26 -1.65 1.43 -1.18
C GLU A 26 -1.35 0.27 -2.11
N SER A 27 -0.08 -0.19 -2.15
CA SER A 27 0.34 -1.30 -3.00
C SER A 27 -0.37 -2.61 -2.66
N VAL A 28 -0.55 -2.91 -1.38
CA VAL A 28 -1.26 -4.11 -0.93
C VAL A 28 -2.76 -3.97 -1.22
N SER A 29 -3.34 -2.80 -0.96
CA SER A 29 -4.75 -2.49 -1.22
C SER A 29 -5.13 -2.68 -2.69
N GLN A 30 -4.28 -2.23 -3.63
CA GLN A 30 -4.54 -2.36 -5.07
C GLN A 30 -4.63 -3.81 -5.56
N ARG A 31 -4.06 -4.77 -4.82
CA ARG A 31 -4.12 -6.20 -5.18
C ARG A 31 -5.40 -6.87 -4.69
N ILE A 32 -5.98 -6.37 -3.60
CA ILE A 32 -7.08 -7.02 -2.87
C ILE A 32 -8.41 -6.34 -3.18
N LEU A 33 -8.40 -5.02 -3.39
CA LEU A 33 -9.61 -4.23 -3.61
C LEU A 33 -10.02 -4.21 -5.08
N MET A 34 -11.31 -4.00 -5.34
CA MET A 34 -11.81 -3.80 -6.71
C MET A 34 -11.22 -2.52 -7.36
N PRO A 35 -10.99 -2.51 -8.69
CA PRO A 35 -10.65 -1.29 -9.43
C PRO A 35 -11.74 -0.23 -9.21
N ARG A 36 -11.32 1.00 -8.88
CA ARG A 36 -12.17 1.99 -8.20
C ARG A 36 -12.85 3.00 -9.13
N PRO A 37 -13.92 3.67 -8.66
CA PRO A 37 -14.23 5.05 -9.03
C PRO A 37 -13.23 6.05 -8.39
N VAL A 38 -13.04 7.20 -9.03
CA VAL A 38 -11.92 8.16 -8.85
C VAL A 38 -11.70 8.68 -7.41
N ASN A 39 -12.69 8.62 -6.51
CA ASN A 39 -12.69 9.41 -5.26
C ASN A 39 -12.47 8.63 -3.94
N ARG A 40 -12.08 7.35 -3.97
CA ARG A 40 -11.88 6.58 -2.74
C ARG A 40 -10.44 6.65 -2.24
N ASN A 41 -10.21 6.86 -0.96
CA ASN A 41 -8.87 6.84 -0.35
C ASN A 41 -8.43 5.38 -0.12
N LEU A 42 -7.18 5.03 -0.48
CA LEU A 42 -6.61 3.68 -0.28
C LEU A 42 -6.39 3.35 1.19
N LEU A 43 -6.36 4.38 2.04
CA LEU A 43 -6.16 4.28 3.47
C LEU A 43 -7.47 4.13 4.25
N ASP A 44 -8.63 4.19 3.58
CA ASP A 44 -9.92 3.97 4.23
C ASP A 44 -10.07 2.52 4.71
N PRO A 45 -10.87 2.27 5.77
CA PRO A 45 -11.11 0.92 6.27
C PRO A 45 -11.59 -0.04 5.18
N ILE A 46 -11.06 -1.26 5.22
CA ILE A 46 -11.50 -2.35 4.33
C ILE A 46 -12.90 -2.80 4.77
N THR A 47 -13.78 -2.96 3.80
CA THR A 47 -15.11 -3.53 3.99
C THR A 47 -15.33 -4.61 2.95
N ASP A 48 -16.10 -5.65 3.29
CA ASP A 48 -16.31 -6.83 2.43
C ASP A 48 -16.85 -6.46 1.04
N ARG A 49 -17.62 -5.37 0.95
CA ARG A 49 -18.18 -4.84 -0.30
C ARG A 49 -17.13 -4.36 -1.31
N ASN A 50 -15.92 -4.09 -0.85
CA ASN A 50 -14.86 -3.48 -1.65
C ASN A 50 -13.74 -4.46 -2.02
N ILE A 51 -13.85 -5.70 -1.57
CA ILE A 51 -12.91 -6.77 -1.83
C ILE A 51 -13.17 -7.31 -3.23
N ASN A 52 -12.10 -7.50 -4.01
CA ASN A 52 -12.18 -8.22 -5.27
C ASN A 52 -12.40 -9.71 -4.99
N PRO A 53 -13.50 -10.34 -5.47
CA PRO A 53 -13.77 -11.76 -5.24
C PRO A 53 -12.73 -12.68 -5.90
N ARG A 54 -12.00 -12.20 -6.91
CA ARG A 54 -10.92 -12.95 -7.57
C ARG A 54 -9.73 -12.02 -7.84
N PRO A 55 -8.93 -11.72 -6.79
CA PRO A 55 -7.81 -10.82 -6.91
C PRO A 55 -6.68 -11.45 -7.71
N TYR A 56 -6.02 -10.61 -8.51
CA TYR A 56 -4.81 -11.00 -9.24
C TYR A 56 -3.64 -11.09 -8.25
N LEU A 57 -3.07 -12.29 -8.08
CA LEU A 57 -2.01 -12.53 -7.09
C LEU A 57 -0.59 -12.29 -7.64
N GLY A 58 -0.48 -11.83 -8.89
CA GLY A 58 0.77 -11.52 -9.54
C GLY A 58 1.15 -12.52 -10.63
N TYR A 59 1.98 -12.06 -11.57
CA TYR A 59 2.35 -12.83 -12.77
C TYR A 59 2.86 -14.24 -12.45
N MET A 60 3.80 -14.35 -11.51
CA MET A 60 4.39 -15.64 -11.14
C MET A 60 3.38 -16.62 -10.53
N PHE A 61 2.40 -16.11 -9.79
CA PHE A 61 1.33 -16.96 -9.26
C PHE A 61 0.42 -17.43 -10.39
N GLU A 62 0.00 -16.51 -11.27
CA GLU A 62 -0.91 -16.84 -12.36
C GLU A 62 -0.26 -17.73 -13.43
N THR A 63 1.06 -17.70 -13.62
CA THR A 63 1.75 -18.62 -14.55
C THR A 63 2.03 -19.99 -13.94
N ALA A 64 2.28 -20.07 -12.64
CA ALA A 64 2.52 -21.34 -11.96
C ALA A 64 1.25 -22.20 -11.78
N GLN A 65 0.06 -21.60 -11.90
CA GLN A 65 -1.21 -22.29 -11.65
C GLN A 65 -1.54 -23.41 -12.64
N HIS A 66 -0.96 -23.39 -13.85
CA HIS A 66 -1.30 -24.33 -14.93
C HIS A 66 -0.98 -25.80 -14.61
N ASN A 67 -0.09 -26.05 -13.64
CA ASN A 67 0.36 -27.40 -13.28
C ASN A 67 -0.30 -27.93 -11.99
N LEU A 68 -1.26 -27.21 -11.42
CA LEU A 68 -1.91 -27.55 -10.16
C LEU A 68 -3.35 -27.99 -10.38
N ASP A 69 -3.79 -28.96 -9.57
CA ASP A 69 -5.20 -29.31 -9.49
C ASP A 69 -6.05 -28.11 -9.04
N SER A 70 -7.28 -28.04 -9.55
CA SER A 70 -8.18 -26.90 -9.33
C SER A 70 -8.58 -26.72 -7.86
N GLU A 71 -8.73 -27.80 -7.08
CA GLU A 71 -9.07 -27.72 -5.66
C GLU A 71 -7.88 -27.21 -4.85
N ILE A 72 -6.70 -27.76 -5.12
CA ILE A 72 -5.43 -27.35 -4.48
C ILE A 72 -5.16 -25.87 -4.78
N LEU A 73 -5.33 -25.45 -6.04
CA LEU A 73 -5.16 -24.07 -6.45
C LEU A 73 -6.11 -23.12 -5.70
N ASN A 74 -7.37 -23.53 -5.51
CA ASN A 74 -8.35 -22.72 -4.79
C ASN A 74 -7.96 -22.55 -3.31
N VAL A 75 -7.50 -23.62 -2.65
CA VAL A 75 -7.01 -23.57 -1.26
C VAL A 75 -5.81 -22.63 -1.13
N ILE A 76 -4.83 -22.73 -2.03
CA ILE A 76 -3.65 -21.86 -2.01
C ILE A 76 -4.06 -20.40 -2.22
N ARG A 77 -4.92 -20.13 -3.22
CA ARG A 77 -5.41 -18.79 -3.52
C ARG A 77 -6.14 -18.18 -2.31
N GLN A 78 -7.00 -18.93 -1.65
CA GLN A 78 -7.70 -18.49 -0.44
C GLN A 78 -6.74 -18.15 0.70
N ARG A 79 -5.70 -18.97 0.92
CA ARG A 79 -4.67 -18.70 1.94
C ARG A 79 -3.86 -17.44 1.63
N CYS A 80 -3.42 -17.27 0.38
CA CYS A 80 -2.71 -16.06 -0.05
C CYS A 80 -3.59 -14.82 0.13
N PHE A 81 -4.87 -14.91 -0.25
CA PHE A 81 -5.82 -13.84 -0.08
C PHE A 81 -6.04 -13.48 1.40
N ALA A 82 -6.28 -14.47 2.26
CA ALA A 82 -6.47 -14.27 3.69
C ALA A 82 -5.23 -13.63 4.35
N PHE A 83 -4.03 -14.05 3.95
CA PHE A 83 -2.79 -13.44 4.41
C PHE A 83 -2.69 -11.97 3.99
N LEU A 84 -2.94 -11.65 2.72
CA LEU A 84 -2.90 -10.28 2.22
C LEU A 84 -3.93 -9.38 2.92
N LEU A 85 -5.13 -9.91 3.18
CA LEU A 85 -6.18 -9.21 3.90
C LEU A 85 -5.79 -8.92 5.35
N GLN A 86 -5.23 -9.90 6.06
CA GLN A 86 -4.75 -9.70 7.42
C GLN A 86 -3.59 -8.70 7.44
N LEU A 87 -2.61 -8.85 6.55
CA LEU A 87 -1.49 -7.93 6.43
C LEU A 87 -1.97 -6.49 6.24
N LEU A 88 -2.97 -6.26 5.38
CA LEU A 88 -3.50 -4.93 5.15
C LEU A 88 -4.14 -4.34 6.41
N LYS A 89 -4.88 -5.14 7.19
CA LYS A 89 -5.46 -4.71 8.47
C LYS A 89 -4.38 -4.32 9.48
N GLU A 90 -3.35 -5.15 9.64
CA GLU A 90 -2.23 -4.89 10.54
C GLU A 90 -1.46 -3.61 10.14
N LEU A 91 -1.27 -3.38 8.83
CA LEU A 91 -0.62 -2.17 8.35
C LEU A 91 -1.48 -0.92 8.58
N GLN A 92 -2.80 -1.01 8.38
CA GLN A 92 -3.73 0.08 8.66
C GLN A 92 -3.76 0.45 10.15
N GLN A 93 -3.69 -0.53 11.05
CA GLN A 93 -3.63 -0.28 12.50
C GLN A 93 -2.36 0.45 12.96
N ARG A 94 -1.29 0.41 12.15
CA ARG A 94 -0.03 1.12 12.43
C ARG A 94 -0.02 2.57 11.95
N LEU A 95 -1.07 3.01 11.26
CA LEU A 95 -1.21 4.42 10.90
C LEU A 95 -1.56 5.23 12.16
N PRO A 96 -0.89 6.37 12.39
CA PRO A 96 -1.26 7.25 13.49
C PRO A 96 -2.60 7.94 13.19
N ASP A 97 -3.43 8.19 14.19
CA ASP A 97 -4.79 8.76 14.01
C ASP A 97 -4.81 10.09 13.23
N ASN A 98 -3.72 10.85 13.32
CA ASN A 98 -3.53 12.15 12.68
C ASN A 98 -2.80 12.06 11.32
N TYR A 99 -2.69 10.89 10.69
CA TYR A 99 -1.96 10.72 9.43
C TYR A 99 -2.47 11.65 8.31
N LYS A 100 -3.79 11.92 8.27
CA LYS A 100 -4.43 12.82 7.28
C LYS A 100 -3.96 14.27 7.42
N GLN A 101 -3.57 14.67 8.63
CA GLN A 101 -3.05 16.00 8.94
C GLN A 101 -1.52 16.05 8.78
N LEU A 102 -0.82 14.94 9.07
CA LEU A 102 0.63 14.84 8.93
C LEU A 102 1.09 14.85 7.46
N GLU A 103 0.29 14.28 6.55
CA GLU A 103 0.61 14.26 5.12
C GLU A 103 0.77 15.66 4.51
N PRO A 104 -0.18 16.61 4.64
CA PRO A 104 0.00 17.98 4.16
C PRO A 104 1.06 18.74 4.95
N MET A 105 1.23 18.48 6.25
CA MET A 105 2.33 19.07 7.04
C MET A 105 3.71 18.64 6.53
N ALA A 106 3.82 17.44 5.95
CA ALA A 106 5.06 16.99 5.32
C ALA A 106 5.48 17.87 4.11
N LEU A 107 4.54 18.59 3.48
CA LEU A 107 4.85 19.56 2.43
C LEU A 107 5.62 20.77 2.95
N LEU A 108 5.45 21.10 4.23
CA LEU A 108 6.14 22.19 4.93
C LEU A 108 7.52 21.76 5.46
N SER A 109 7.97 20.54 5.17
CA SER A 109 9.30 20.08 5.57
C SER A 109 10.40 20.95 4.93
N PRO A 110 11.51 21.22 5.64
CA PRO A 110 12.59 22.07 5.13
C PRO A 110 13.10 21.60 3.75
N ASP A 111 13.21 20.28 3.56
CA ASP A 111 13.63 19.65 2.31
C ASP A 111 12.73 20.00 1.10
N LYS A 112 11.44 20.29 1.35
CA LYS A 112 10.46 20.67 0.31
C LYS A 112 10.30 22.18 0.21
N ALA A 113 10.37 22.91 1.33
CA ALA A 113 10.25 24.36 1.38
C ALA A 113 11.44 25.10 0.76
N ILE A 114 12.64 24.51 0.80
CA ILE A 114 13.88 25.13 0.29
C ILE A 114 14.11 24.80 -1.19
N LYS A 115 13.29 23.94 -1.82
CA LYS A 115 13.44 23.64 -3.25
C LYS A 115 13.20 24.92 -4.06
N PRO A 116 14.19 25.41 -4.83
CA PRO A 116 13.98 26.57 -5.68
C PRO A 116 12.89 26.23 -6.68
N ILE A 117 11.85 27.09 -6.74
CA ILE A 117 10.85 27.04 -7.79
C ILE A 117 11.63 27.19 -9.09
N LYS A 118 11.66 26.15 -9.92
CA LYS A 118 12.16 26.28 -11.28
C LYS A 118 11.20 27.22 -12.00
N SER A 119 11.58 28.49 -12.07
CA SER A 119 10.93 29.46 -12.92
C SER A 119 10.99 28.90 -14.33
N ASN A 120 9.87 28.42 -14.86
CA ASN A 120 9.76 28.14 -16.28
C ASN A 120 9.91 29.50 -16.97
N THR A 121 11.12 29.81 -17.43
CA THR A 121 11.35 30.84 -18.44
C THR A 121 10.59 30.40 -19.68
N ILE A 122 9.40 30.98 -19.86
CA ILE A 122 8.72 31.02 -21.14
C ILE A 122 9.50 32.05 -21.96
N THR A 123 10.34 31.57 -22.86
CA THR A 123 10.90 32.33 -23.99
C THR A 123 10.36 31.72 -25.26
#